data_AF-A0AAV9M9A8-F1
#
_entry.id   AF-A0AAV9M9A8-F1
#
_cell.length_a   1.000
_cell.length_b   1.000
_cell.length_c   1.000
_cell.angle_alpha   90.00
_cell.angle_beta   90.00
_cell.angle_gamma   90.00
#
_symmetry.space_group_name_H-M   'P 1'
#
loop_
_entity.id
_entity.type
_entity.pdbx_description
1 polymer ?
#
loop_
_entity_poly.entity_id
_entity_poly.type
_entity_poly.pdbx_seq_one_letter_code
_entity_poly.pdbx_strand_id
1 'polypeptide(L)'
;MILNTRRGDGKLSDLVKKYPIHPRVLEVIELSGLYGVYRSNRPIIDRSLITSLVERWCPETHTFHFRTGEATITLQDVEVLYGLLVNGDPILGDESMRTIGDWQTICQRLLGFIPRPQNFNRSSLKVTALNAHMLEQLQLPDLATQDIINQMARCYMFWMIAGMMMVDTSGNYLKLM
;
A
#
# COMPACT_ATOMS: atom_id res chain seq x y z
N MET A 1 -22.49 -12.06 10.46
CA MET A 1 -21.56 -10.92 10.56
C MET A 1 -21.45 -10.26 9.18
N ILE A 2 -21.65 -8.94 9.04
CA ILE A 2 -21.45 -8.25 7.75
C ILE A 2 -20.01 -7.74 7.70
N LEU A 3 -19.19 -8.34 6.85
CA LEU A 3 -17.82 -7.87 6.59
C LEU A 3 -17.86 -6.66 5.65
N ASN A 4 -17.73 -5.45 6.21
CA ASN A 4 -17.52 -4.24 5.41
C ASN A 4 -16.03 -4.07 5.14
N THR A 5 -15.64 -3.96 3.86
CA THR A 5 -14.27 -3.60 3.47
C THR A 5 -13.98 -2.18 3.97
N ARG A 6 -13.06 -2.06 4.94
CA ARG A 6 -12.82 -0.80 5.68
C ARG A 6 -12.09 0.26 4.85
N ARG A 7 -11.13 -0.16 4.02
CA ARG A 7 -10.67 0.66 2.90
C ARG A 7 -11.45 0.20 1.68
N GLY A 8 -12.24 1.12 1.13
CA GLY A 8 -12.75 0.97 -0.21
C GLY A 8 -11.58 1.16 -1.15
N ASP A 9 -10.89 0.07 -1.51
CA ASP A 9 -9.75 0.03 -2.44
C ASP A 9 -10.12 0.44 -3.88
N GLY A 10 -11.28 1.08 -4.04
CA GLY A 10 -11.68 1.93 -5.16
C GLY A 10 -10.53 2.77 -5.67
N LYS A 11 -9.92 3.61 -4.82
CA LYS A 11 -9.29 4.81 -5.36
C LYS A 11 -7.99 4.60 -6.15
N LEU A 12 -7.05 3.72 -5.78
CA LEU A 12 -5.85 3.50 -6.61
C LEU A 12 -6.14 2.58 -7.79
N SER A 13 -6.83 1.46 -7.57
CA SER A 13 -7.12 0.53 -8.65
C SER A 13 -7.99 1.17 -9.72
N ASP A 14 -8.97 2.00 -9.35
CA ASP A 14 -9.76 2.80 -10.29
C ASP A 14 -8.91 3.89 -10.94
N LEU A 15 -7.97 4.52 -10.22
CA LEU A 15 -7.03 5.51 -10.77
C LEU A 15 -6.09 4.88 -11.81
N VAL A 16 -5.48 3.73 -11.51
CA VAL A 16 -4.59 2.99 -12.41
C VAL A 16 -5.34 2.41 -13.61
N LYS A 17 -6.59 1.96 -13.42
CA LYS A 17 -7.45 1.52 -14.54
C LYS A 17 -7.81 2.67 -15.46
N LYS A 18 -8.11 3.84 -14.90
CA LYS A 18 -8.46 5.04 -15.66
C LYS A 18 -7.24 5.66 -16.34
N TYR A 19 -6.08 5.58 -15.68
CA TYR A 19 -4.83 6.21 -16.08
C TYR A 19 -3.68 5.21 -15.91
N PRO A 20 -3.30 4.49 -16.96
CA PRO A 20 -2.23 3.52 -16.91
C PRO A 20 -0.90 4.15 -16.44
N ILE A 21 -0.15 3.41 -15.63
CA ILE A 21 1.15 3.85 -15.12
C ILE A 21 2.14 3.91 -16.29
N HIS A 22 2.90 5.00 -16.38
CA HIS A 22 3.92 5.18 -17.40
C HIS A 22 4.97 4.03 -17.36
N PRO A 23 5.43 3.48 -18.51
CA PRO A 23 6.34 2.33 -18.54
C PRO A 23 7.62 2.51 -17.72
N ARG A 24 8.26 3.68 -17.78
CA ARG A 24 9.45 4.01 -16.96
C ARG A 24 9.20 3.96 -15.45
N VAL A 25 7.97 4.25 -15.01
CA VAL A 25 7.58 4.15 -13.60
C VAL A 25 7.32 2.69 -13.23
N LEU A 26 6.70 1.92 -14.13
CA LEU A 26 6.50 0.48 -13.96
C LEU A 26 7.83 -0.27 -13.84
N GLU A 27 8.84 0.09 -14.65
CA GLU A 27 10.18 -0.48 -14.57
C GLU A 27 10.79 -0.32 -13.17
N VAL A 28 10.66 0.87 -12.56
CA VAL A 28 11.12 1.09 -11.18
C VAL A 28 10.34 0.27 -10.16
N ILE A 29 9.03 0.09 -10.37
CA ILE A 29 8.18 -0.77 -9.52
C ILE A 29 8.55 -2.26 -9.66
N GLU A 30 8.96 -2.69 -10.84
CA GLU A 30 9.43 -4.05 -11.10
C GLU A 30 10.78 -4.30 -10.43
N LEU A 31 11.72 -3.37 -10.58
CA LEU A 31 13.02 -3.44 -9.92
C LEU A 31 12.95 -3.42 -8.39
N SER A 32 11.87 -2.87 -7.80
CA SER A 32 11.67 -2.90 -6.35
C SER A 32 11.05 -4.19 -5.83
N GLY A 33 10.65 -5.12 -6.71
CA GLY A 33 9.97 -6.36 -6.34
C GLY A 33 8.48 -6.18 -6.02
N LEU A 34 7.94 -4.97 -6.07
CA LEU A 34 6.53 -4.68 -5.76
C LEU A 34 5.58 -4.92 -6.96
N TYR A 35 6.10 -5.38 -8.09
CA TYR A 35 5.29 -5.63 -9.28
C TYR A 35 4.21 -6.68 -9.07
N GLY A 36 4.47 -7.72 -8.27
CA GLY A 36 3.44 -8.70 -7.94
C GLY A 36 2.30 -8.09 -7.12
N VAL A 37 2.59 -7.20 -6.16
CA VAL A 37 1.55 -6.43 -5.43
C VAL A 37 0.73 -5.55 -6.39
N TYR A 38 1.40 -4.89 -7.32
CA TYR A 38 0.74 -4.11 -8.37
C TYR A 38 -0.19 -4.98 -9.23
N ARG A 39 0.26 -6.18 -9.62
CA ARG A 39 -0.51 -7.11 -10.46
C ARG A 39 -1.62 -7.84 -9.74
N SER A 40 -1.51 -8.08 -8.44
CA SER A 40 -2.52 -8.73 -7.60
C SER A 40 -3.78 -7.86 -7.39
N ASN A 41 -4.02 -6.90 -8.29
CA ASN A 41 -5.11 -5.94 -8.24
C ASN A 41 -6.48 -6.64 -8.22
N ARG A 42 -7.00 -6.75 -7.00
CA ARG A 42 -8.31 -7.28 -6.56
C ARG A 42 -8.60 -8.74 -6.93
N PRO A 43 -8.38 -9.71 -6.03
CA PRO A 43 -9.15 -10.94 -6.08
C PRO A 43 -10.64 -10.62 -5.90
N ILE A 44 -11.50 -11.35 -6.60
CA ILE A 44 -12.94 -11.34 -6.33
C ILE A 44 -13.12 -11.84 -4.89
N ILE A 45 -13.54 -10.97 -3.99
CA ILE A 45 -13.71 -11.32 -2.58
C ILE A 45 -15.02 -12.09 -2.43
N ASP A 46 -14.91 -13.40 -2.22
CA ASP A 46 -16.04 -14.21 -1.78
C ASP A 46 -16.32 -13.95 -0.29
N ARG A 47 -17.35 -13.14 -0.04
CA ARG A 47 -17.76 -12.77 1.32
C ARG A 47 -18.15 -13.98 2.17
N SER A 48 -18.72 -15.01 1.55
CA SER A 48 -19.12 -16.23 2.26
C SER A 48 -17.90 -17.03 2.71
N LEU A 49 -16.88 -17.11 1.85
CA LEU A 49 -15.59 -17.73 2.17
C LEU A 49 -14.87 -16.98 3.29
N ILE A 50 -14.73 -15.65 3.19
CA ILE A 50 -14.07 -14.86 4.24
C ILE A 50 -14.81 -14.98 5.57
N THR A 51 -16.15 -14.94 5.57
CA THR A 51 -16.93 -15.10 6.79
C THR A 51 -16.68 -16.46 7.42
N SER A 52 -16.68 -17.52 6.62
CA SER A 52 -16.39 -18.89 7.08
C SER A 52 -14.98 -19.04 7.65
N LEU A 53 -13.99 -18.34 7.09
CA LEU A 53 -12.61 -18.31 7.62
C LEU A 53 -12.54 -17.55 8.95
N VAL A 54 -13.21 -16.39 9.06
CA VAL A 54 -13.24 -15.62 10.30
C VAL A 54 -13.89 -16.41 11.44
N GLU A 55 -14.96 -17.15 11.17
CA GLU A 55 -15.61 -18.01 12.16
C GLU A 55 -14.72 -19.18 12.65
N ARG A 56 -13.67 -19.52 11.88
CA ARG A 56 -12.72 -20.59 12.18
C ARG A 56 -11.38 -20.07 12.71
N TRP A 57 -11.21 -18.76 12.86
CA TRP A 57 -9.98 -18.17 13.36
C TRP A 57 -9.86 -18.36 14.87
N CYS A 58 -8.78 -18.99 15.32
CA CYS A 58 -8.39 -19.07 16.72
C CYS A 58 -7.38 -17.94 17.03
N PRO A 59 -7.77 -16.90 17.78
CA PRO A 59 -6.88 -15.78 18.06
C PRO A 59 -5.71 -16.14 18.97
N GLU A 60 -5.82 -17.21 19.77
CA GLU A 60 -4.78 -17.66 20.71
C GLU A 60 -3.57 -18.26 19.99
N THR A 61 -3.81 -19.03 18.93
CA THR A 61 -2.76 -19.73 18.16
C THR A 61 -2.45 -19.06 16.82
N HIS A 62 -3.27 -18.07 16.43
CA HIS A 62 -3.21 -17.44 15.11
C HIS A 62 -3.38 -18.45 13.96
N THR A 63 -4.26 -19.44 14.12
CA THR A 63 -4.54 -20.50 13.15
C THR A 63 -6.02 -20.56 12.76
N PHE A 64 -6.32 -21.12 11.59
CA PHE A 64 -7.66 -21.46 11.14
C PHE A 64 -7.98 -22.93 11.45
N HIS A 65 -9.12 -23.19 12.07
CA HIS A 65 -9.54 -24.53 12.45
C HIS A 65 -10.43 -25.16 11.36
N PHE A 66 -9.92 -26.19 10.69
CA PHE A 66 -10.64 -26.99 9.71
C PHE A 66 -10.97 -28.38 10.26
N ARG A 67 -11.87 -29.10 9.58
CA ARG A 67 -12.19 -30.49 9.96
C ARG A 67 -10.97 -31.42 9.83
N THR A 68 -10.04 -31.04 8.97
CA THR A 68 -8.82 -31.80 8.64
C THR A 68 -7.61 -31.39 9.48
N GLY A 69 -7.75 -30.42 10.38
CA GLY A 69 -6.64 -29.89 11.19
C GLY A 69 -6.60 -28.36 11.20
N GLU A 70 -5.49 -27.80 11.66
CA GLU A 70 -5.25 -26.36 11.70
C GLU A 70 -4.41 -25.89 10.50
N ALA A 71 -4.59 -24.65 10.06
CA ALA A 71 -3.72 -24.02 9.07
C ALA A 71 -3.37 -22.58 9.49
N THR A 72 -2.11 -22.19 9.28
CA THR A 72 -1.61 -20.84 9.56
C THR A 72 -1.19 -20.17 8.26
N ILE A 73 -1.39 -18.86 8.15
CA ILE A 73 -0.80 -18.07 7.06
C ILE A 73 0.65 -17.79 7.43
N THR A 74 1.57 -18.25 6.58
CA THR A 74 3.01 -18.05 6.74
C THR A 74 3.53 -16.93 5.84
N LEU A 75 4.77 -16.48 6.09
CA LEU A 75 5.43 -15.54 5.18
C LEU A 75 5.63 -16.14 3.77
N GLN A 76 5.82 -17.46 3.66
CA GLN A 76 5.92 -18.14 2.37
C GLN A 76 4.62 -18.02 1.56
N ASP A 77 3.46 -18.09 2.21
CA ASP A 77 2.18 -17.88 1.53
C ASP A 77 2.07 -16.45 0.98
N VAL A 78 2.59 -15.45 1.71
CA VAL A 78 2.64 -14.05 1.28
C VAL A 78 3.60 -13.86 0.11
N GLU A 79 4.77 -14.51 0.14
CA GLU A 79 5.73 -14.52 -0.97
C GLU A 79 5.10 -15.11 -2.23
N VAL A 80 4.41 -16.25 -2.13
CA VAL A 80 3.72 -16.86 -3.27
C VAL A 80 2.59 -15.98 -3.79
N LEU A 81 1.81 -15.36 -2.89
CA LEU A 81 0.66 -14.54 -3.26
C LEU A 81 1.04 -13.23 -3.97
N TYR A 82 2.15 -12.59 -3.55
CA TYR A 82 2.54 -11.27 -4.04
C TYR A 82 3.87 -11.25 -4.78
N GLY A 83 4.60 -12.36 -4.87
CA GLY A 83 5.95 -12.41 -5.44
C GLY A 83 6.98 -11.61 -4.64
N LEU A 84 6.70 -11.32 -3.36
CA LEU A 84 7.59 -10.54 -2.50
C LEU A 84 8.61 -11.44 -1.83
N LEU A 85 9.88 -11.10 -1.98
CA LEU A 85 10.95 -11.78 -1.25
C LEU A 85 10.77 -11.53 0.25
N VAL A 86 10.56 -12.61 1.00
CA VAL A 86 10.44 -12.57 2.48
C VAL A 86 11.76 -12.82 3.21
N ASN A 87 12.84 -13.01 2.45
CA ASN A 87 14.19 -13.16 2.98
C ASN A 87 14.82 -11.78 3.17
N GLY A 88 15.38 -11.53 4.35
CA GLY A 88 16.11 -10.30 4.66
C GLY A 88 15.98 -9.88 6.12
N ASP A 89 16.66 -8.79 6.46
CA ASP A 89 16.58 -8.21 7.80
C ASP A 89 15.23 -7.52 8.02
N PRO A 90 14.65 -7.60 9.23
CA PRO A 90 13.42 -6.89 9.54
C PRO A 90 13.64 -5.37 9.42
N ILE A 91 12.76 -4.71 8.68
CA ILE A 91 12.74 -3.24 8.63
C ILE A 91 12.04 -2.75 9.90
N LEU A 92 12.82 -2.22 10.84
CA LEU A 92 12.31 -1.59 12.04
C LEU A 92 12.10 -0.09 11.76
N GLY A 93 10.89 0.42 12.04
CA GLY A 93 10.61 1.84 12.03
C GLY A 93 11.14 2.51 13.29
N ASP A 94 11.85 3.64 13.13
CA ASP A 94 12.17 4.52 14.26
C ASP A 94 10.99 5.47 14.51
N GLU A 95 10.27 5.26 15.62
CA GLU A 95 9.16 6.09 16.12
C GLU A 95 9.61 7.44 16.70
N SER A 96 10.66 8.04 16.15
CA SER A 96 11.04 9.39 16.54
C SER A 96 9.88 10.37 16.32
N MET A 97 9.62 11.19 17.33
CA MET A 97 8.60 12.25 17.26
C MET A 97 8.99 13.26 16.17
N ARG A 98 8.42 13.06 14.98
CA ARG A 98 8.53 14.00 13.85
C ARG A 98 7.41 15.03 13.90
N THR A 99 7.77 16.28 13.65
CA THR A 99 6.80 17.35 13.45
C THR A 99 6.14 17.24 12.07
N ILE A 100 5.04 17.98 11.86
CA ILE A 100 4.43 18.09 10.52
C ILE A 100 5.42 18.66 9.50
N GLY A 101 6.29 19.59 9.90
CA GLY A 101 7.32 20.16 9.02
C GLY A 101 8.36 19.14 8.56
N ASP A 102 8.75 18.21 9.45
CA ASP A 102 9.65 17.11 9.10
C ASP A 102 8.98 16.18 8.08
N TRP A 103 7.71 15.84 8.29
CA TRP A 103 6.95 15.03 7.34
C TRP A 103 6.76 15.70 5.99
N GLN A 104 6.54 17.01 5.97
CA GLN A 104 6.49 17.79 4.74
C GLN A 104 7.81 17.74 3.98
N THR A 105 8.93 17.84 4.67
CA THR A 105 10.28 17.74 4.09
C THR A 105 10.53 16.33 3.51
N ILE A 106 10.12 15.29 4.24
CA ILE A 106 10.22 13.89 3.77
C ILE A 106 9.35 13.68 2.53
N CYS A 107 8.09 14.15 2.54
CA CYS A 107 7.20 14.04 1.39
C CYS A 107 7.75 14.78 0.18
N GLN A 108 8.31 15.98 0.37
CA GLN A 108 8.92 16.74 -0.72
C GLN A 108 10.09 15.98 -1.33
N ARG A 109 10.99 15.47 -0.48
CA ARG A 109 12.19 14.76 -0.92
C ARG A 109 11.85 13.44 -1.63
N LEU A 110 10.97 12.64 -1.03
CA LEU A 110 10.70 11.27 -1.49
C LEU A 110 9.59 11.21 -2.54
N LEU A 111 8.51 11.97 -2.37
CA LEU A 111 7.30 11.93 -3.21
C LEU A 111 7.19 13.11 -4.18
N GLY A 112 8.06 14.13 -4.05
CA GLY A 112 8.09 15.28 -4.94
C GLY A 112 7.04 16.35 -4.66
N PHE A 113 6.33 16.29 -3.52
CA PHE A 113 5.33 17.31 -3.16
C PHE A 113 5.27 17.60 -1.66
N ILE A 114 4.75 18.78 -1.33
CA ILE A 114 4.55 19.22 0.04
C ILE A 114 3.04 19.16 0.35
N PRO A 115 2.54 18.16 1.10
CA PRO A 115 1.15 18.16 1.54
C PRO A 115 0.89 19.34 2.49
N ARG A 116 -0.35 19.85 2.50
CA ARG A 116 -0.73 20.92 3.44
C ARG A 116 -0.78 20.34 4.87
N PRO A 117 -0.57 21.14 5.92
CA PRO A 117 -0.65 20.67 7.31
C PRO A 117 -1.95 19.92 7.63
N GLN A 118 -3.08 20.38 7.10
CA GLN A 118 -4.41 19.74 7.22
C GLN A 118 -4.55 18.36 6.55
N ASN A 119 -3.57 17.96 5.73
CA ASN A 119 -3.52 16.64 5.11
C ASN A 119 -2.86 15.60 6.01
N PHE A 120 -2.28 16.02 7.13
CA PHE A 120 -1.71 15.12 8.12
C PHE A 120 -2.67 14.86 9.27
N ASN A 121 -2.60 13.65 9.79
CA ASN A 121 -3.12 13.26 11.09
C ASN A 121 -2.02 12.47 11.79
N ARG A 122 -1.34 13.09 12.76
CA ARG A 122 -0.12 12.55 13.38
C ARG A 122 0.91 12.13 12.30
N SER A 123 1.35 10.88 12.30
CA SER A 123 2.26 10.28 11.33
C SER A 123 1.55 9.67 10.12
N SER A 124 0.39 10.20 9.71
CA SER A 124 -0.37 9.66 8.58
C SER A 124 -0.79 10.76 7.60
N LEU A 125 -0.76 10.43 6.31
CA LEU A 125 -1.07 11.32 5.19
C LEU A 125 -2.43 10.96 4.58
N LYS A 126 -3.29 11.95 4.30
CA LYS A 126 -4.57 11.70 3.60
C LYS A 126 -4.34 11.08 2.23
N VAL A 127 -5.02 9.96 1.95
CA VAL A 127 -5.03 9.30 0.63
C VAL A 127 -5.42 10.28 -0.47
N THR A 128 -6.39 11.17 -0.21
CA THR A 128 -6.85 12.15 -1.20
C THR A 128 -5.78 13.16 -1.58
N ALA A 129 -4.86 13.51 -0.67
CA ALA A 129 -3.77 14.43 -0.96
C ALA A 129 -2.73 13.77 -1.88
N LEU A 130 -2.36 12.51 -1.58
CA LEU A 130 -1.46 11.74 -2.43
C LEU A 130 -2.06 11.49 -3.83
N ASN A 131 -3.32 11.06 -3.88
CA ASN A 131 -4.00 10.80 -5.15
C ASN A 131 -4.12 12.07 -6.00
N ALA A 132 -4.39 13.23 -5.40
CA ALA A 132 -4.44 14.50 -6.13
C ALA A 132 -3.09 14.83 -6.77
N HIS A 133 -1.99 14.70 -6.03
CA HIS A 133 -0.63 14.88 -6.57
C HIS A 133 -0.32 13.91 -7.72
N MET A 134 -0.66 12.63 -7.56
CA MET A 134 -0.46 11.64 -8.62
C MET A 134 -1.27 11.95 -9.89
N LEU A 135 -2.48 12.50 -9.73
CA LEU A 135 -3.33 12.93 -10.85
C LEU A 135 -2.82 14.19 -11.55
N GLU A 136 -2.17 15.11 -10.83
CA GLU A 136 -1.54 16.30 -11.43
C GLU A 136 -0.33 15.92 -12.27
N GLN A 137 0.36 14.84 -11.90
CA GLN A 137 1.59 14.35 -12.54
C GLN A 137 1.33 13.25 -13.58
N LEU A 138 0.09 13.15 -14.09
CA LEU A 138 -0.31 12.09 -15.03
C LEU A 138 0.36 12.21 -16.40
N GLN A 139 0.62 13.44 -16.82
CA GLN A 139 1.32 13.77 -18.06
C GLN A 139 2.81 13.88 -17.72
N LEU A 140 3.48 12.73 -17.53
CA LEU A 140 4.94 12.75 -17.45
C LEU A 140 5.46 13.32 -18.78
N PRO A 141 6.25 14.42 -18.77
CA PRO A 141 6.89 14.88 -19.99
C PRO A 141 7.81 13.78 -20.53
N ASP A 142 7.92 13.63 -21.86
CA ASP A 142 8.84 12.65 -22.46
C ASP A 142 10.29 12.86 -21.97
N LEU A 143 10.63 14.11 -21.64
CA LEU A 143 11.92 14.56 -21.07
C LEU A 143 11.99 14.49 -19.54
N ALA A 144 11.09 13.74 -18.87
CA ALA A 144 11.11 13.60 -17.42
C ALA A 144 12.45 13.03 -16.94
N THR A 145 13.05 13.71 -15.96
CA THR A 145 14.28 13.27 -15.30
C THR A 145 14.02 12.00 -14.50
N GLN A 146 15.09 11.24 -14.21
CA GLN A 146 14.99 10.04 -13.39
C GLN A 146 14.45 10.34 -11.98
N ASP A 147 14.73 11.53 -11.44
CA ASP A 147 14.21 11.94 -10.14
C ASP A 147 12.68 12.03 -10.12
N ILE A 148 12.07 12.61 -11.16
CA ILE A 148 10.61 12.71 -11.27
C ILE A 148 9.98 11.32 -11.37
N ILE A 149 10.61 10.42 -12.14
CA ILE A 149 10.14 9.03 -12.27
C ILE A 149 10.26 8.28 -10.95
N ASN A 150 11.38 8.43 -10.25
CA ASN A 150 11.59 7.82 -8.94
C ASN A 150 10.59 8.36 -7.90
N GLN A 151 10.31 9.66 -7.90
CA GLN A 151 9.29 10.25 -7.03
C GLN A 151 7.90 9.70 -7.32
N MET A 152 7.53 9.61 -8.60
CA MET A 152 6.26 9.01 -9.01
C MET A 152 6.18 7.53 -8.63
N ALA A 153 7.24 6.75 -8.87
CA ALA A 153 7.31 5.35 -8.47
C ALA A 153 7.15 5.21 -6.96
N ARG A 154 7.82 6.06 -6.17
CA ARG A 154 7.66 6.08 -4.71
C ARG A 154 6.24 6.43 -4.27
N CYS A 155 5.49 7.27 -5.00
CA CYS A 155 4.07 7.49 -4.72
C CYS A 155 3.25 6.20 -4.87
N TYR A 156 3.43 5.47 -5.98
CA TYR A 156 2.76 4.18 -6.18
C TYR A 156 3.18 3.14 -5.15
N MET A 157 4.48 2.98 -4.91
CA MET A 157 5.02 2.04 -3.92
C MET A 157 4.53 2.36 -2.51
N PHE A 158 4.54 3.63 -2.12
CA PHE A 158 4.01 4.07 -0.83
C PHE A 158 2.52 3.76 -0.71
N TRP A 159 1.73 3.99 -1.75
CA TRP A 159 0.31 3.62 -1.74
C TRP A 159 0.14 2.10 -1.62
N MET A 160 0.91 1.28 -2.34
CA MET A 160 0.83 -0.18 -2.23
C MET A 160 1.20 -0.67 -0.82
N ILE A 161 2.31 -0.18 -0.27
CA ILE A 161 2.77 -0.57 1.07
C ILE A 161 1.79 -0.11 2.15
N ALA A 162 1.56 1.19 2.27
CA ALA A 162 0.74 1.75 3.35
C ALA A 162 -0.77 1.52 3.12
N GLY A 163 -1.19 1.38 1.86
CA GLY A 163 -2.58 1.29 1.44
C GLY A 163 -3.12 -0.12 1.34
N MET A 164 -2.30 -1.09 0.89
CA MET A 164 -2.72 -2.48 0.65
C MET A 164 -2.08 -3.49 1.61
N MET A 165 -0.80 -3.34 1.95
CA MET A 165 -0.08 -4.33 2.77
C MET A 165 -0.18 -4.02 4.27
N MET A 166 -0.01 -2.75 4.64
CA MET A 166 -0.04 -2.27 6.03
C MET A 166 -1.37 -1.57 6.32
N VAL A 167 -2.48 -2.25 6.02
CA VAL A 167 -3.82 -1.70 6.29
C VAL A 167 -4.05 -1.66 7.80
N ASP A 168 -4.45 -0.50 8.29
CA ASP A 168 -4.78 -0.29 9.69
C ASP A 168 -6.19 0.33 9.83
N THR A 169 -6.54 0.73 11.05
CA THR A 169 -7.81 1.37 11.36
C THR A 169 -7.88 2.85 10.95
N SER A 170 -6.84 3.40 10.32
CA SER A 170 -6.76 4.83 9.98
C SER A 170 -7.68 5.25 8.82
N GLY A 171 -8.30 4.29 8.12
CA GLY A 171 -9.30 4.55 7.08
C GLY A 171 -8.73 5.29 5.87
N ASN A 172 -9.02 6.59 5.77
CA ASN A 172 -8.66 7.46 4.63
C ASN A 172 -7.23 8.05 4.70
N TYR A 173 -6.39 7.54 5.60
CA TYR A 173 -5.00 7.96 5.77
C TYR A 173 -4.05 6.81 5.46
N LEU A 174 -2.85 7.15 5.01
CA LEU A 174 -1.72 6.26 4.79
C LEU A 174 -0.69 6.55 5.89
N LYS A 175 -0.31 5.54 6.66
CA LYS A 175 0.74 5.68 7.66
C LYS A 175 2.08 5.95 6.97
N LEU A 176 2.80 6.95 7.49
CA LEU A 176 4.16 7.30 7.05
C LEU A 176 5.22 6.50 7.81
N MET A 177 4.77 5.73 8.81
CA MET A 177 5.53 4.81 9.65
C MET A 177 4.62 3.72 10.19
#